data_AF-A0A3E2CFA0-F1
#
_entry.id   AF-A0A3E2CFA0-F1
#
_cell.length_a   1.000
_cell.length_b   1.000
_cell.length_c   1.000
_cell.angle_alpha   90.00
_cell.angle_beta   90.00
_cell.angle_gamma   90.00
#
_symmetry.space_group_name_H-M   'P 1'
#
loop_
_entity.id
_entity.type
_entity.pdbx_description
1 polymer ?
#
loop_
_entity_poly.entity_id
_entity_poly.type
_entity_poly.pdbx_seq_one_letter_code
_entity_poly.pdbx_strand_id
1 'polypeptide(L)' 'GAIAVSVVLQLAVIYIPFLNSPFGTVPLDFMEWVECLGLSMVVLIASELRKCVLRFIAKRKAASSVAISA' A
#
# COMPACT_ATOMS: atom_id res chain seq x y z
N GLY A 1 -3.46 1.29 16.11
CA GLY A 1 -4.66 2.06 16.47
C GLY A 1 -5.13 2.96 15.34
N ALA A 2 -4.32 3.95 14.94
CA ALA A 2 -4.73 4.99 13.99
C ALA A 2 -5.28 4.46 12.66
N ILE A 3 -4.60 3.49 12.04
CA ILE A 3 -5.01 2.93 10.73
C ILE A 3 -6.43 2.34 10.79
N ALA A 4 -6.75 1.58 11.84
CA ALA A 4 -8.07 0.97 11.98
C ALA A 4 -9.18 2.04 12.14
N VAL A 5 -8.91 3.08 12.94
CA VAL A 5 -9.84 4.20 13.11
C VAL A 5 -10.07 4.93 11.79
N SER A 6 -9.00 5.17 11.02
CA SER A 6 -9.10 5.79 9.69
C SER A 6 -9.92 4.94 8.71
N VAL A 7 -9.74 3.62 8.70
CA VAL A 7 -10.50 2.72 7.82
C VAL A 7 -11.99 2.73 8.19
N VAL A 8 -12.32 2.64 9.48
CA VAL A 8 -13.72 2.67 9.95
C VAL A 8 -14.40 3.98 9.56
N LEU A 9 -13.72 5.11 9.70
CA LEU A 9 -14.26 6.40 9.32
C LEU A 9 -14.49 6.50 7.80
N GLN A 10 -13.59 5.97 6.99
CA GLN A 10 -13.76 5.93 5.53
C GLN A 10 -14.97 5.07 5.13
N LEU A 11 -15.13 3.89 5.74
CA LEU A 11 -16.29 3.02 5.52
C LEU A 11 -17.60 3.70 5.94
N ALA A 12 -17.58 4.43 7.06
CA ALA A 12 -18.74 5.20 7.52
C ALA A 12 -19.15 6.29 6.51
N VAL A 13 -18.19 6.98 5.89
CA VAL A 13 -18.49 8.02 4.88
C VAL A 13 -19.17 7.43 3.64
N ILE A 14 -18.70 6.28 3.13
CA ILE A 14 -19.22 5.70 1.87
C ILE A 14 -20.52 4.89 2.04
N TYR A 15 -20.77 4.32 3.22
CA TYR A 15 -21.96 3.47 3.46
C TYR A 15 -23.07 4.16 4.23
N ILE A 16 -22.82 5.28 4.92
CA ILE A 16 -23.89 6.05 5.59
C ILE A 16 -24.50 7.03 4.58
N PRO A 17 -25.76 6.82 4.13
CA PRO A 17 -26.36 7.62 3.06
C PRO A 17 -26.49 9.12 3.39
N PHE A 18 -26.56 9.49 4.67
CA PHE A 18 -26.55 10.87 5.13
C PHE A 18 -25.22 11.60 4.82
N LEU A 19 -24.09 10.87 4.83
CA LEU A 19 -22.76 11.40 4.54
C LEU A 19 -22.43 11.34 3.04
N ASN A 20 -23.07 10.46 2.27
CA ASN A 20 -22.86 10.38 0.83
C ASN A 20 -23.19 11.68 0.09
N SER A 21 -24.26 12.38 0.47
CA SER A 21 -24.68 13.63 -0.17
C SER A 21 -23.70 14.81 -0.02
N PRO A 22 -23.19 15.14 1.19
CA PRO A 22 -22.22 16.24 1.33
C PRO A 22 -20.82 15.90 0.81
N PHE A 23 -20.42 14.63 0.80
CA PHE A 23 -19.09 14.21 0.32
C PHE A 23 -19.07 13.74 -1.14
N GLY A 24 -20.23 13.62 -1.79
CA GLY A 24 -20.34 13.18 -3.18
C GLY A 24 -19.92 11.72 -3.41
N THR A 25 -20.01 10.88 -2.38
CA THR A 25 -19.61 9.47 -2.45
C THR A 25 -20.77 8.57 -2.83
N VAL A 26 -20.47 7.50 -3.54
CA VAL A 26 -21.41 6.40 -3.83
C VAL A 26 -20.94 5.14 -3.11
N PRO A 27 -21.86 4.28 -2.65
CA PRO A 27 -21.48 3.02 -2.04
C PRO A 27 -20.74 2.17 -3.07
N LEU A 28 -19.52 1.75 -2.70
CA LEU A 28 -18.66 0.98 -3.57
C LEU A 28 -19.11 -0.48 -3.61
N ASP A 29 -19.29 -1.03 -4.81
CA ASP A 29 -19.66 -2.42 -5.03
C ASP A 29 -18.49 -3.37 -4.74
N PHE A 30 -18.79 -4.64 -4.51
CA PHE A 30 -17.78 -5.64 -4.19
C PHE A 30 -16.72 -5.80 -5.30
N MET A 31 -17.10 -5.68 -6.57
CA MET A 31 -16.13 -5.76 -7.69
C MET A 31 -15.16 -4.57 -7.72
N GLU A 32 -15.65 -3.36 -7.47
CA GLU A 32 -14.83 -2.15 -7.43
C GLU A 32 -13.81 -2.18 -6.29
N TRP A 33 -14.17 -2.79 -5.15
CA TRP A 33 -13.23 -3.07 -4.06
C TRP A 33 -12.08 -3.98 -4.52
N VAL A 34 -12.39 -5.03 -5.28
CA VAL A 34 -11.39 -5.97 -5.79
C VAL A 34 -10.47 -5.28 -6.79
N GLU A 35 -10.99 -4.44 -7.68
CA GLU A 35 -10.18 -3.65 -8.61
C GLU A 35 -9.25 -2.69 -7.88
N CYS A 36 -9.76 -1.96 -6.88
CA CYS A 36 -8.99 -1.04 -6.05
C CYS A 36 -7.84 -1.76 -5.32
N LEU A 37 -8.15 -2.90 -4.68
CA LEU A 37 -7.15 -3.74 -4.01
C LEU A 37 -6.14 -4.33 -5.00
N GLY A 38 -6.60 -4.75 -6.18
CA GLY A 38 -5.74 -5.24 -7.25
C GLY A 38 -4.70 -4.20 -7.68
N LEU A 39 -5.14 -2.96 -7.94
CA LEU A 39 -4.25 -1.86 -8.29
C LEU A 39 -3.28 -1.51 -7.16
N SER A 40 -3.75 -1.49 -5.91
CA SER A 40 -2.91 -1.24 -4.73
C SER A 40 -1.83 -2.31 -4.56
N MET A 41 -2.17 -3.57 -4.81
CA MET A 41 -1.24 -4.70 -4.74
C MET A 41 -0.10 -4.58 -5.75
N VAL A 42 -0.38 -4.11 -6.97
CA VAL A 42 0.68 -3.89 -7.99
C VAL A 42 1.70 -2.88 -7.51
N VAL A 43 1.25 -1.76 -6.92
CA VAL A 43 2.14 -0.72 -6.37
C VAL A 43 2.96 -1.26 -5.20
N LEU A 44 2.34 -2.06 -4.32
CA LEU A 44 3.03 -2.73 -3.21
C LEU A 44 4.14 -3.65 -3.71
N ILE A 45 3.83 -4.57 -4.63
CA ILE A 45 4.81 -5.51 -5.19
C ILE A 45 5.96 -4.75 -5.86
N ALA A 46 5.67 -3.71 -6.66
CA ALA A 46 6.69 -2.90 -7.30
C ALA A 46 7.60 -2.20 -6.26
N SER A 47 7.02 -1.68 -5.18
CA SER A 47 7.77 -1.02 -4.10
C SER A 47 8.66 -1.99 -3.32
N GLU A 48 8.17 -3.20 -3.04
CA GLU A 48 8.93 -4.24 -2.34
C GLU A 48 10.03 -4.83 -3.21
N LEU A 49 9.77 -5.02 -4.52
CA LEU A 49 10.79 -5.45 -5.47
C LEU A 49 11.94 -4.43 -5.53
N ARG A 50 11.62 -3.13 -5.61
CA ARG A 50 12.63 -2.06 -5.57
C ARG A 50 13.45 -2.11 -4.28
N LYS A 51 12.80 -2.26 -3.12
CA LYS A 51 13.50 -2.40 -1.83
C LYS A 51 14.41 -3.64 -1.81
N CYS A 52 13.93 -4.76 -2.35
CA CYS A 52 14.68 -6.01 -2.42
C CYS A 52 15.94 -5.86 -3.27
N VAL A 53 15.81 -5.28 -4.47
CA VAL A 53 16.95 -5.00 -5.38
C VAL A 53 17.99 -4.11 -4.70
N LEU A 54 17.55 -3.01 -4.05
CA LEU A 54 18.46 -2.12 -3.33
C LEU A 54 19.18 -2.83 -2.17
N ARG A 55 18.47 -3.68 -1.41
CA ARG A 55 19.08 -4.49 -0.34
C ARG A 55 20.09 -5.50 -0.88
N PHE A 56 19.82 -6.11 -2.03
CA PHE A 56 20.73 -7.05 -2.67
C PHE A 56 22.03 -6.36 -3.13
N ILE A 57 21.92 -5.19 -3.76
CA ILE A 57 23.09 -4.39 -4.18
C ILE A 57 23.91 -3.95 -2.97
N ALA A 58 23.25 -3.45 -1.92
CA ALA A 58 23.92 -3.03 -0.68
C ALA A 58 24.71 -4.19 -0.02
N LYS A 59 24.12 -5.39 0.04
CA LYS A 59 24.81 -6.59 0.54
C LYS A 59 26.05 -6.96 -0.28
N ARG A 60 25.98 -6.86 -1.61
CA ARG A 60 27.14 -7.13 -2.49
C ARG A 60 28.28 -6.12 -2.30
N LYS A 61 27.94 -4.84 -2.13
CA LYS A 61 28.95 -3.79 -1.86
C LYS A 61 29.68 -4.06 -0.54
N ALA A 62 28.95 -4.43 0.52
CA ALA A 62 29.54 -4.77 1.81
C ALA A 62 30.47 -6.00 1.76
N ALA A 63 30.09 -7.05 1.02
CA ALA A 63 30.94 -8.24 0.84
C ALA A 63 32.23 -7.92 0.06
N SER A 64 32.14 -7.08 -0.98
CA SER A 64 33.31 -6.68 -1.76
C SER A 64 34.30 -5.82 -0.96
N SER A 65 33.81 -4.97 -0.05
CA SER A 65 34.69 -4.18 0.84
C SER A 65 35.43 -5.02 1.87
N VAL A 66 34.83 -6.12 2.35
CA VAL A 66 35.50 -7.05 3.29
C VAL A 66 36.59 -7.84 2.56
N ALA A 67 36.34 -8.29 1.33
CA ALA A 67 37.33 -9.04 0.55
C ALA A 67 38.56 -8.23 0.11
N ILE A 68 38.44 -6.89 -0.02
CA ILE A 68 39.58 -6.00 -0.36
C ILE A 68 40.43 -5.68 0.88
N SER A 69 39.87 -5.79 2.09
CA SER A 69 40.56 -5.45 3.34
C SER A 69 41.18 -6.65 4.07
N ALA A 70 41.02 -7.87 3.54
CA ALA A 70 41.57 -9.12 4.06
C ALA A 70 42.70 -9.63 3.16
#